data_AF-A0A2H6JW60-F1
#
_entry.id   AF-A0A2H6JW60-F1
#
_cell.length_a   1.000
_cell.length_b   1.000
_cell.length_c   1.000
_cell.angle_alpha   90.00
_cell.angle_beta   90.00
_cell.angle_gamma   90.00
#
_symmetry.space_group_name_H-M   'P 1'
#
loop_
_entity.id
_entity.type
_entity.pdbx_description
1 polymer ?
#
loop_
_entity_poly.entity_id
_entity_poly.type
_entity_poly.pdbx_seq_one_letter_code
_entity_poly.pdbx_strand_id
1 'polypeptide(L)' 'MEILDVRGIPHSERPEIILRKLKELGKLEIFVEVKPVPVIVMLESKGYTCKATHDQGIWKVRITEK' A
#
# COMPACT_ATOMS: atom_id res chain seq x y z
N MET A 1 -5.33 11.89 -3.82
CA MET A 1 -4.88 10.59 -3.29
C MET A 1 -3.39 10.75 -3.10
N GLU A 2 -2.87 10.59 -1.89
CA GLU A 2 -1.44 10.73 -1.63
C GLU A 2 -0.70 9.49 -2.16
N ILE A 3 0.52 9.69 -2.65
CA ILE A 3 1.41 8.62 -3.11
C ILE A 3 2.53 8.48 -2.09
N LEU A 4 2.69 7.27 -1.55
CA LEU A 4 3.77 6.91 -0.65
C LEU A 4 4.72 5.94 -1.37
N ASP A 5 5.90 6.44 -1.72
CA ASP A 5 6.98 5.59 -2.22
C ASP A 5 7.66 4.89 -1.04
N VAL A 6 7.49 3.57 -0.94
CA VAL A 6 8.11 2.78 0.14
C VAL A 6 9.33 1.99 -0.35
N ARG A 7 9.81 2.26 -1.57
CA ARG A 7 11.07 1.70 -2.06
C ARG A 7 12.22 2.29 -1.23
N GLY A 8 13.13 1.42 -0.80
CA GLY A 8 14.20 1.80 0.14
C GLY A 8 13.79 1.89 1.61
N ILE A 9 12.50 1.81 1.95
CA ILE A 9 12.07 1.65 3.35
C ILE A 9 12.24 0.18 3.78
N PRO A 10 12.78 -0.12 4.97
CA PRO A 10 12.87 -1.48 5.49
C PRO A 10 11.50 -2.18 5.51
N HIS A 11 11.45 -3.44 5.04
CA HIS A 11 10.20 -4.19 4.91
C HIS A 11 9.40 -4.30 6.22
N SER A 12 10.08 -4.33 7.37
CA SER A 12 9.47 -4.37 8.71
C SER A 12 8.70 -3.10 9.06
N GLU A 13 9.10 -1.94 8.54
CA GLU A 13 8.53 -0.63 8.89
C GLU A 13 7.37 -0.23 7.96
N ARG A 14 7.36 -0.75 6.73
CA ARG A 14 6.35 -0.42 5.71
C ARG A 14 4.91 -0.56 6.22
N PRO A 15 4.50 -1.66 6.90
CA PRO A 15 3.11 -1.84 7.30
C PRO A 15 2.60 -0.76 8.25
N GLU A 16 3.41 -0.36 9.24
CA GLU A 16 3.02 0.65 10.22
C GLU A 16 2.85 2.03 9.57
N ILE A 17 3.79 2.41 8.70
CA ILE A 17 3.74 3.68 7.96
C ILE A 17 2.50 3.72 7.05
N ILE A 18 2.25 2.64 6.30
CA ILE A 18 1.10 2.53 5.40
C ILE A 18 -0.21 2.65 6.19
N LEU A 19 -0.34 1.94 7.32
CA LEU A 19 -1.53 1.98 8.16
C LEU A 19 -1.77 3.36 8.77
N ARG A 20 -0.71 4.02 9.25
CA ARG A 20 -0.81 5.37 9.82
C ARG A 20 -1.31 6.37 8.77
N LYS A 21 -0.72 6.34 7.57
CA LYS A 21 -1.12 7.19 6.45
C LYS A 21 -2.53 6.91 5.96
N LEU A 22 -2.92 5.63 5.92
CA LEU A 22 -4.31 5.26 5.59
C LEU A 22 -5.30 5.81 6.61
N LYS A 23 -5.01 5.73 7.90
CA LYS A 23 -5.87 6.29 8.96
C LYS A 23 -6.00 7.81 8.88
N GLU A 24 -4.95 8.51 8.46
CA GLU A 24 -4.95 9.97 8.29
C GLU A 24 -5.74 10.41 7.03
N LEU A 25 -5.70 9.63 5.95
CA LEU A 25 -6.13 10.09 4.62
C LEU A 25 -7.37 9.36 4.05
N GLY A 26 -7.74 8.19 4.59
CA GLY A 26 -8.79 7.29 4.07
C GLY A 26 -8.47 6.64 2.71
N LYS A 27 -7.42 7.09 2.02
CA LYS A 27 -6.95 6.57 0.73
C LYS A 27 -5.46 6.81 0.54
N LEU A 28 -4.77 5.83 -0.01
CA LEU A 28 -3.31 5.86 -0.24
C LEU A 28 -2.96 5.08 -1.51
N GLU A 29 -1.99 5.55 -2.27
CA GLU A 29 -1.33 4.74 -3.31
C GLU A 29 0.12 4.49 -2.87
N ILE A 30 0.57 3.23 -2.90
CA ILE A 30 1.95 2.88 -2.53
C ILE A 30 2.73 2.40 -3.75
N PHE A 31 4.01 2.77 -3.82
CA PHE A 31 4.94 2.24 -4.81
C PHE A 31 5.90 1.25 -4.16
N VAL A 32 6.02 0.07 -4.76
CA VAL A 32 6.81 -1.06 -4.24
C VAL A 32 7.53 -1.78 -5.38
N GLU A 33 8.71 -2.32 -5.11
CA GLU A 33 9.51 -3.07 -6.10
C GLU A 33 8.84 -4.42 -6.46
N VAL A 34 8.23 -5.07 -5.47
CA VAL A 34 7.60 -6.39 -5.59
C VAL A 34 6.15 -6.32 -5.18
N LYS A 35 5.29 -7.14 -5.80
CA LYS A 35 3.86 -7.20 -5.45
C LYS A 35 3.71 -7.55 -3.97
N PRO A 36 3.11 -6.68 -3.13
CA PRO A 36 3.09 -6.87 -1.69
C PRO A 36 1.87 -7.71 -1.29
N VAL A 37 1.80 -8.95 -1.78
CA VAL A 37 0.63 -9.84 -1.60
C VAL A 37 0.22 -10.01 -0.13
N PRO A 38 1.14 -10.25 0.83
CA PRO A 38 0.76 -10.39 2.24
C PRO A 38 0.12 -9.11 2.81
N VAL A 39 0.62 -7.94 2.41
CA VAL A 39 0.08 -6.64 2.86
C VAL A 39 -1.31 -6.41 2.28
N ILE A 40 -1.52 -6.73 1.00
CA ILE A 40 -2.82 -6.63 0.34
C ILE A 40 -3.86 -7.49 1.07
N VAL A 41 -3.56 -8.76 1.32
CA VAL A 41 -4.48 -9.69 2.01
C VAL A 41 -4.81 -9.19 3.42
N MET A 42 -3.81 -8.72 4.16
CA MET A 42 -4.01 -8.14 5.49
C MET A 42 -4.93 -6.91 5.44
N LEU A 43 -4.73 -6.00 4.48
CA LEU A 43 -5.55 -4.80 4.34
C LEU A 43 -6.99 -5.14 3.94
N GLU A 44 -7.18 -6.09 3.02
CA GLU A 44 -8.51 -6.54 2.62
C GLU A 44 -9.28 -7.19 3.78
N SER A 45 -8.60 -7.97 4.63
CA SER A 45 -9.21 -8.53 5.86
C SER A 45 -9.64 -7.47 6.87
N LYS A 46 -9.03 -6.27 6.81
CA LYS A 46 -9.35 -5.12 7.67
C LYS A 46 -10.42 -4.19 7.06
N GLY A 47 -10.99 -4.57 5.91
CA GLY A 47 -12.05 -3.81 5.25
C GLY A 47 -11.57 -2.79 4.21
N TYR A 48 -10.30 -2.80 3.82
CA TYR A 48 -9.81 -1.95 2.74
C TYR A 48 -10.01 -2.61 1.37
N THR A 49 -10.11 -1.80 0.32
CA THR A 49 -10.05 -2.26 -1.07
C THR A 49 -8.66 -1.98 -1.62
N CYS A 50 -7.97 -3.02 -2.11
CA CYS A 50 -6.65 -2.91 -2.68
C CYS A 50 -6.66 -3.20 -4.20
N LYS A 51 -6.15 -2.27 -5.01
CA LYS A 51 -5.97 -2.45 -6.46
C LYS A 51 -4.49 -2.34 -6.80
N ALA A 52 -3.88 -3.47 -7.15
CA ALA A 52 -2.48 -3.54 -7.56
C ALA A 52 -2.36 -3.52 -9.08
N THR A 53 -1.55 -2.60 -9.60
CA THR A 53 -1.19 -2.46 -11.01
C THR A 53 0.33 -2.47 -11.16
N HIS A 54 0.84 -3.09 -12.21
CA HIS A 54 2.26 -3.10 -12.52
C HIS A 54 2.53 -2.20 -13.73
N ASP A 55 3.46 -1.25 -13.57
CA ASP A 55 3.79 -0.26 -14.58
C ASP A 55 5.31 0.03 -14.53
N GLN A 56 5.98 -0.11 -15.66
CA GLN A 56 7.42 0.16 -15.82
C GLN A 56 8.34 -0.49 -14.75
N GLY A 57 8.03 -1.72 -14.33
CA GLY A 57 8.83 -2.44 -13.32
C GLY A 57 8.50 -2.07 -11.88
N ILE A 58 7.48 -1.23 -11.65
CA ILE A 58 7.03 -0.80 -10.33
C ILE A 58 5.62 -1.29 -10.09
N TRP A 59 5.38 -1.85 -8.91
CA TRP A 59 4.04 -2.15 -8.44
C TRP A 59 3.45 -0.92 -7.77
N LYS A 60 2.29 -0.48 -8.27
CA LYS A 60 1.46 0.58 -7.68
C LYS A 60 0.26 -0.09 -7.04
N VAL A 61 0.05 0.14 -5.74
CA VAL A 61 -1.10 -0.42 -5.03
C VAL A 61 -1.95 0.71 -4.49
N ARG A 62 -3.14 0.88 -5.05
CA ARG A 62 -4.16 1.80 -4.54
C ARG A 62 -4.94 1.13 -3.44
N ILE A 63 -5.07 1.82 -2.31
CA ILE A 63 -5.73 1.33 -1.10
C ILE A 63 -6.78 2.38 -0.73
N THR A 64 -8.03 1.98 -0.58
CA THR A 64 -9.15 2.84 -0.18
C THR A 64 -9.99 2.15 0.89
N GLU A 65 -10.56 2.91 1.83
CA GLU A 65 -11.61 2.37 2.72
C GLU A 65 -12.82 1.88 1.91
N LYS A 66 -13.49 0.82 2.37
CA LYS A 66 -14.77 0.35 1.81
C LYS A 66 -15.94 1.22 2.26
#